data_AF-A0A0A5GJZ2-F1
#
_entry.id   AF-A0A0A5GJZ2-F1
#
_cell.length_a   1.000
_cell.length_b   1.000
_cell.length_c   1.000
_cell.angle_alpha   90.00
_cell.angle_beta   90.00
_cell.angle_gamma   90.00
#
_symmetry.space_group_name_H-M   'P 1'
#
loop_
_entity.id
_entity.type
_entity.pdbx_description
1 polymer ?
#
loop_
_entity_poly.entity_id
_entity_poly.type
_entity_poly.pdbx_seq_one_letter_code
_entity_poly.pdbx_strand_id
1 'polypeptide(L)' 'MMNGNGMGGFFGGMGITWILIIGILIIIAAIFFNKQSNNSGEKNNQNRSLETLKERLAKGEITEEEYDRLKQKLDEK' A
#
# COMPACT_ATOMS: atom_id res chain seq x y z
N MET A 1 20.24 51.02 -1.34
CA MET A 1 18.80 50.85 -1.09
C MET A 1 18.29 49.72 -1.98
N MET A 2 17.68 48.73 -1.34
CA MET A 2 16.73 47.70 -1.81
C MET A 2 16.94 46.93 -3.13
N ASN A 3 17.07 45.61 -2.94
CA ASN A 3 16.84 44.50 -3.87
C ASN A 3 15.54 44.61 -4.68
N GLY A 4 15.55 44.00 -5.87
CA GLY A 4 14.30 43.71 -6.58
C GLY A 4 14.41 43.11 -7.97
N ASN A 5 15.59 42.65 -8.42
CA ASN A 5 15.69 41.93 -9.68
C ASN A 5 15.55 40.42 -9.45
N GLY A 6 14.46 39.84 -9.93
CA GLY A 6 14.38 38.40 -10.17
C GLY A 6 13.26 37.65 -9.46
N MET A 7 12.02 38.16 -9.47
CA MET A 7 10.86 37.36 -9.06
C MET A 7 9.75 37.43 -10.12
N GLY A 8 10.06 36.93 -11.31
CA GLY A 8 9.11 36.88 -12.43
C GLY A 8 9.43 35.83 -13.51
N GLY A 9 10.69 35.37 -13.60
CA GLY A 9 11.10 34.36 -14.60
C GLY A 9 10.73 32.91 -14.26
N PHE A 10 10.37 32.61 -13.00
CA PHE A 10 9.99 31.25 -12.58
C PHE A 10 8.50 30.94 -12.81
N PHE A 11 7.68 31.94 -13.14
CA PHE A 11 6.21 31.83 -13.15
C PHE A 11 5.57 31.73 -14.54
N GLY A 12 6.31 31.95 -15.63
CA GLY A 12 5.71 32.06 -16.98
C GLY A 12 5.88 30.84 -17.89
N GLY A 13 7.02 30.14 -17.82
CA GLY A 13 7.35 29.06 -18.76
C GLY A 13 8.03 27.84 -18.13
N MET A 14 8.91 28.05 -17.15
CA MET A 14 9.58 26.95 -16.42
C MET A 14 8.73 26.37 -15.28
N GLY A 15 7.82 27.14 -14.69
CA GLY A 15 6.94 26.65 -13.62
C GLY A 15 5.88 25.67 -14.11
N ILE A 16 5.27 25.94 -15.27
CA ILE A 16 4.24 25.08 -15.88
C ILE A 16 4.82 23.72 -16.27
N THR A 17 6.03 23.70 -16.84
CA THR A 17 6.72 22.45 -17.17
C THR A 17 7.02 21.60 -15.93
N TRP A 18 7.43 22.23 -14.82
CA TRP A 18 7.67 21.53 -13.56
C TRP A 18 6.38 21.00 -12.93
N ILE A 19 5.28 21.75 -12.99
CA ILE A 19 3.95 21.30 -12.52
C ILE A 19 3.47 20.08 -13.31
N LEU A 20 3.66 20.06 -14.63
CA LEU A 20 3.30 18.90 -15.47
C LEU A 20 4.12 17.65 -15.10
N ILE A 21 5.43 17.80 -14.88
CA ILE A 21 6.32 16.69 -14.48
C ILE A 21 5.87 16.11 -13.12
N ILE A 22 5.59 16.98 -12.15
CA ILE A 22 5.13 16.58 -10.82
C ILE A 22 3.74 15.89 -10.90
N GLY A 23 2.84 16.42 -11.73
CA GLY A 23 1.52 15.82 -11.96
C GLY A 23 1.60 14.40 -12.52
N ILE A 24 2.48 14.16 -13.50
CA ILE A 24 2.72 12.82 -14.08
C ILE A 24 3.28 11.86 -13.02
N LEU A 25 4.23 12.30 -12.19
CA LEU A 25 4.77 11.48 -11.11
C LEU A 25 3.70 11.07 -10.09
N ILE A 26 2.80 11.98 -9.73
CA ILE A 26 1.68 11.70 -8.81
C ILE A 26 0.73 10.66 -9.41
N ILE A 27 0.42 10.74 -10.71
CA ILE A 27 -0.45 9.77 -11.39
C ILE A 27 0.19 8.38 -11.41
N ILE A 28 1.49 8.28 -11.73
CA ILE A 28 2.22 7.00 -11.73
C ILE A 28 2.26 6.41 -10.32
N ALA A 29 2.55 7.22 -9.30
CA ALA A 29 2.52 6.79 -7.92
C ALA A 29 1.11 6.31 -7.52
N ALA A 30 0.07 7.07 -7.86
CA ALA A 30 -1.31 6.69 -7.58
C ALA A 30 -1.71 5.37 -8.26
N ILE A 31 -1.28 5.10 -9.49
CA ILE A 31 -1.53 3.81 -10.16
C ILE A 31 -0.78 2.68 -9.45
N PHE A 32 0.47 2.89 -9.04
CA PHE A 32 1.27 1.87 -8.36
C PHE A 32 0.72 1.56 -6.96
N PHE A 33 0.32 2.59 -6.20
CA PHE A 33 -0.29 2.44 -4.87
C PHE A 33 -1.73 1.90 -4.94
N ASN A 34 -2.54 2.29 -5.94
CA ASN A 34 -3.88 1.71 -6.12
C ASN A 34 -3.84 0.26 -6.60
N LYS A 35 -2.81 -0.15 -7.34
CA LYS A 35 -2.59 -1.57 -7.70
C LYS A 35 -2.24 -2.43 -6.49
N GLN A 36 -1.67 -1.84 -5.43
CA GLN A 36 -1.46 -2.51 -4.14
C GLN A 36 -2.75 -2.51 -3.28
N SER A 37 -3.60 -1.50 -3.40
CA SER A 37 -4.77 -1.33 -2.52
C SER A 37 -6.00 -2.13 -2.96
N ASN A 38 -6.22 -2.36 -4.27
CA ASN A 38 -7.46 -3.00 -4.74
C ASN A 38 -7.54 -4.53 -4.63
N ASN A 39 -6.50 -5.22 -4.13
CA ASN A 39 -6.55 -6.65 -3.80
C ASN A 39 -6.28 -6.96 -2.31
N SER A 40 -6.20 -5.92 -1.47
CA SER A 40 -5.77 -6.06 -0.07
C SER A 40 -6.92 -6.22 0.92
N GLY A 41 -8.18 -6.29 0.46
CA GLY A 41 -9.33 -6.59 1.32
C GLY A 41 -9.46 -8.07 1.67
N GLU A 42 -9.07 -8.96 0.75
CA GLU A 42 -9.26 -10.41 0.92
C GLU A 42 -7.98 -11.10 1.41
N LYS A 43 -6.82 -10.72 0.86
CA LYS A 43 -5.51 -11.26 1.30
C LYS A 43 -5.11 -10.86 2.72
N ASN A 44 -5.48 -9.66 3.20
CA ASN A 44 -5.23 -9.30 4.59
C ASN A 44 -6.07 -10.15 5.56
N ASN A 45 -7.28 -10.52 5.16
CA ASN A 45 -8.17 -11.28 6.04
C ASN A 45 -7.73 -12.75 6.15
N GLN A 46 -7.25 -13.32 5.04
CA GLN A 46 -6.62 -14.65 5.04
C GLN A 46 -5.34 -14.66 5.89
N ASN A 47 -4.44 -13.69 5.72
CA ASN A 47 -3.23 -13.59 6.55
C ASN A 47 -3.54 -13.44 8.04
N ARG A 48 -4.51 -12.59 8.39
CA ARG A 48 -4.92 -12.39 9.79
C ARG A 48 -5.54 -13.65 10.39
N SER A 49 -6.30 -14.40 9.60
CA SER A 49 -6.90 -15.68 10.02
C SER A 49 -5.83 -16.75 10.25
N LEU A 50 -4.83 -16.84 9.37
CA LEU A 50 -3.68 -17.75 9.51
C LEU A 50 -2.78 -17.38 10.70
N GLU A 51 -2.52 -16.09 10.92
CA GLU A 51 -1.79 -15.61 12.11
C GLU A 51 -2.52 -15.99 13.41
N THR A 52 -3.85 -15.82 13.44
CA THR A 52 -4.67 -16.20 14.60
C THR A 52 -4.57 -17.69 14.90
N LEU A 53 -4.59 -18.55 13.87
CA LEU A 53 -4.44 -20.00 14.05
C LEU A 53 -3.05 -20.37 14.58
N LYS A 54 -1.99 -19.74 14.06
CA LYS A 54 -0.61 -19.97 14.53
C LYS A 54 -0.44 -19.57 15.99
N GLU A 55 -1.03 -18.45 16.40
CA GLU A 55 -0.95 -17.98 17.78
C GLU A 55 -1.61 -18.97 18.75
N ARG A 56 -2.76 -19.54 18.38
CA ARG A 56 -3.46 -20.56 19.19
C ARG A 56 -2.68 -21.87 19.28
N LEU A 57 -2.03 -22.28 18.19
CA LEU A 57 -1.13 -23.45 18.19
C LEU A 57 0.06 -23.21 19.13
N ALA A 58 0.67 -22.03 19.08
CA ALA A 58 1.78 -21.66 19.97
C ALA A 58 1.37 -21.60 21.45
N LYS A 59 0.12 -21.23 21.73
CA LYS A 59 -0.47 -21.29 23.08
C LYS A 59 -0.86 -22.70 23.52
N GLY A 60 -0.85 -23.69 22.62
CA GLY A 60 -1.31 -25.04 22.88
C GLY A 60 -2.84 -25.15 23.03
N GLU A 61 -3.59 -24.14 22.58
CA GLU A 61 -5.07 -24.13 22.63
C GLU A 61 -5.69 -25.02 21.56
N ILE A 62 -4.93 -25.33 20.50
CA ILE A 62 -5.31 -26.25 19.42
C ILE A 62 -4.16 -27.22 19.15
N THR A 63 -4.49 -28.40 18.65
CA THR A 63 -3.49 -29.39 18.23
C THR A 63 -3.00 -29.13 16.80
N GLU A 64 -1.85 -29.71 16.42
CA GLU A 64 -1.36 -29.64 15.03
C GLU A 64 -2.38 -30.17 14.03
N GLU A 65 -3.12 -31.23 14.38
CA GLU A 65 -4.18 -31.81 13.55
C GLU A 65 -5.33 -30.82 13.30
N GLU A 66 -5.74 -30.06 14.33
CA GLU A 66 -6.76 -29.03 14.20
C GLU A 66 -6.27 -27.84 13.38
N TYR A 67 -5.01 -27.44 13.55
CA TYR A 67 -4.38 -26.39 12.76
C TYR A 67 -4.39 -26.72 11.26
N ASP A 68 -3.97 -27.93 10.89
CA ASP A 68 -3.91 -28.34 9.48
C ASP A 68 -5.29 -28.42 8.82
N ARG A 69 -6.30 -28.91 9.54
CA ARG A 69 -7.70 -28.93 9.05
C ARG A 69 -8.24 -27.52 8.83
N LEU A 70 -7.96 -26.58 9.72
CA LEU A 70 -8.42 -25.20 9.61
C LEU A 70 -7.67 -24.42 8.52
N LYS A 71 -6.38 -24.69 8.36
CA LYS A 71 -5.55 -24.15 7.29
C LYS A 71 -6.06 -24.58 5.92
N GLN A 72 -6.37 -25.86 5.72
CA GLN A 72 -6.94 -26.36 4.45
C GLN A 72 -8.28 -25.68 4.13
N LYS A 73 -9.16 -25.53 5.12
CA LYS A 73 -10.45 -24.84 4.94
C LYS A 73 -10.33 -23.36 4.59
N LEU A 74 -9.25 -22.70 5.01
CA LEU A 74 -8.97 -21.29 4.69
C LEU A 74 -8.36 -21.12 3.30
N ASP A 75 -7.69 -22.15 2.77
CA ASP A 75 -7.04 -22.16 1.45
C ASP A 75 -8.00 -22.60 0.34
N GLU A 76 -9.03 -23.39 0.67
CA GLU A 76 -10.09 -23.83 -0.26
C GLU A 76 -11.17 -22.76 -0.57
N LYS A 77 -11.04 -21.53 -0.06
CA LYS A 77 -12.02 -20.45 -0.21
C LYS A 77 -11.49 -19.31 -1.09
#